data_AF-A0A2T6FDT5-F1
#
_entry.id   AF-A0A2T6FDT5-F1
#
_cell.length_a   1.000
_cell.length_b   1.000
_cell.length_c   1.000
_cell.angle_alpha   90.00
_cell.angle_beta   90.00
_cell.angle_gamma   90.00
#
_symmetry.space_group_name_H-M   'P 1'
#
loop_
_entity.id
_entity.type
_entity.pdbx_description
1 polymer ?
#
loop_
_entity_poly.entity_id
_entity_poly.type
_entity_poly.pdbx_seq_one_letter_code
_entity_poly.pdbx_strand_id
1 'polypeptide(L)'
;MLGKQDIVNFIIENQLEGQVLSVHMAIRSLGEIDGGLDLLIDTFLDHNCTIMGPTHSWNFLLNAEENRILFNNKLKSFSEREWDFQAIKKYSSEDLFHVSYTQADKELGFFSSYLARHPARKRSNNPLGSFCAIGPKAEEIVWGENHFYQPLKKLVELNGKVLLIGVDIEKMTLIHSIKEKAGSHMLMRWVKSGDNELSWVAGGGCSAGFKKLKPYLHKLASETTLGQATVKIINAREVEQALLPVLQREVSNFPACDDSSCILCQEALTDFRPANEKEFYVFERADTLWSVAEKLQRSFFHLNERYGNRVLIPGKIIDLDGIPTACSPFYFRSDI
;
A
#
# COMPACT_ATOMS: atom_id res chain seq x y z
N MET A 1 23.31 -10.74 25.67
CA MET A 1 22.58 -11.58 24.70
C MET A 1 21.13 -11.59 25.13
N LEU A 2 20.19 -11.30 24.24
CA LEU A 2 18.75 -11.32 24.50
C LEU A 2 18.26 -12.78 24.50
N GLY A 3 17.79 -13.27 25.63
CA GLY A 3 17.32 -14.64 25.80
C GLY A 3 15.79 -14.77 25.80
N LYS A 4 15.29 -16.02 25.83
CA LYS A 4 13.85 -16.31 25.82
C LYS A 4 13.09 -15.60 26.95
N GLN A 5 13.63 -15.65 28.17
CA GLN A 5 12.96 -15.07 29.34
C GLN A 5 12.85 -13.54 29.24
N ASP A 6 13.83 -12.86 28.65
CA ASP A 6 13.76 -11.41 28.42
C ASP A 6 12.61 -11.06 27.47
N ILE A 7 12.42 -11.86 26.42
CA ILE A 7 11.33 -11.68 25.45
C ILE A 7 9.96 -11.99 26.08
N VAL A 8 9.86 -13.06 26.88
CA VAL A 8 8.63 -13.41 27.63
C VAL A 8 8.25 -12.29 28.59
N ASN A 9 9.21 -11.79 29.38
CA ASN A 9 8.96 -10.68 30.31
C ASN A 9 8.48 -9.44 29.54
N PHE A 10 9.13 -9.11 28.42
CA PHE A 10 8.71 -8.01 27.55
C PHE A 10 7.27 -8.18 27.06
N ILE A 11 6.86 -9.38 26.63
CA ILE A 11 5.50 -9.65 26.17
C ILE A 11 4.47 -9.43 27.30
N ILE A 12 4.76 -9.96 28.49
CA ILE A 12 3.85 -9.90 29.65
C ILE A 12 3.72 -8.48 30.16
N GLU A 13 4.84 -7.80 30.43
CA GLU A 13 4.88 -6.44 30.99
C GLU A 13 4.18 -5.42 30.08
N ASN A 14 4.27 -5.62 28.76
CA ASN A 14 3.65 -4.73 27.77
C ASN A 14 2.28 -5.22 27.27
N GLN A 15 1.74 -6.29 27.87
CA GLN A 15 0.42 -6.86 27.56
C GLN A 15 0.26 -7.12 26.06
N LEU A 16 1.21 -7.88 25.50
CA LEU A 16 1.27 -8.20 24.07
C LEU A 16 0.71 -9.58 23.72
N GLU A 17 0.43 -10.42 24.71
CA GLU A 17 -0.14 -11.76 24.50
C GLU A 17 -1.44 -11.71 23.67
N GLY A 18 -1.52 -12.57 22.66
CA GLY A 18 -2.67 -12.62 21.74
C GLY A 18 -2.81 -11.44 20.77
N GLN A 19 -1.92 -10.43 20.82
CA GLN A 19 -2.03 -9.22 20.00
C GLN A 19 -1.56 -9.43 18.55
N VAL A 20 -2.10 -8.62 17.65
CA VAL A 20 -1.55 -8.43 16.30
C VAL A 20 -0.56 -7.27 16.33
N LEU A 21 0.68 -7.53 15.92
CA LEU A 21 1.81 -6.62 16.06
C LEU A 21 2.40 -6.30 14.69
N SER A 22 2.30 -5.03 14.25
CA SER A 22 3.04 -4.54 13.09
C SER A 22 4.41 -4.05 13.52
N VAL A 23 5.45 -4.77 13.10
CA VAL A 23 6.81 -4.57 13.56
C VAL A 23 7.63 -3.82 12.51
N HIS A 24 8.24 -2.72 12.93
CA HIS A 24 9.29 -2.02 12.20
C HIS A 24 10.55 -2.03 13.08
N MET A 25 11.65 -2.56 12.56
CA MET A 25 12.80 -2.88 13.39
C MET A 25 14.12 -2.61 12.69
N ALA A 26 15.03 -1.96 13.41
CA ALA A 26 16.46 -1.96 13.10
C ALA A 26 17.13 -3.10 13.89
N ILE A 27 17.22 -4.31 13.33
CA ILE A 27 17.65 -5.50 14.10
C ILE A 27 18.95 -5.32 14.91
N ARG A 28 19.90 -4.53 14.38
CA ARG A 28 21.18 -4.25 15.06
C ARG A 28 21.00 -3.56 16.41
N SER A 29 19.91 -2.82 16.63
CA SER A 29 19.64 -2.15 17.89
C SER A 29 19.27 -3.11 19.02
N LEU A 30 18.81 -4.33 18.72
CA LEU A 30 18.46 -5.32 19.76
C LEU A 30 19.71 -5.86 20.47
N GLY A 31 20.88 -5.77 19.82
CA GLY A 31 22.07 -6.52 20.22
C GLY A 31 22.01 -7.98 19.72
N GLU A 32 22.84 -8.83 20.31
CA GLU A 32 22.86 -10.26 20.00
C GLU A 32 21.64 -10.96 20.61
N ILE A 33 20.93 -11.76 19.80
CA ILE A 33 19.77 -12.56 20.20
C ILE A 33 20.19 -14.02 20.22
N ASP A 34 19.96 -14.72 21.32
CA ASP A 34 20.23 -16.16 21.41
C ASP A 34 19.38 -16.90 20.36
N GLY A 35 19.99 -17.75 19.54
CA GLY A 35 19.31 -18.42 18.43
C GLY A 35 18.77 -17.51 17.31
N GLY A 36 19.08 -16.20 17.32
CA GLY A 36 18.69 -15.27 16.26
C GLY A 36 17.20 -14.87 16.24
N LEU A 37 16.68 -14.48 15.06
CA LEU A 37 15.29 -14.03 14.93
C LEU A 37 14.25 -15.14 15.13
N ASP A 38 14.64 -16.40 14.94
CA ASP A 38 13.75 -17.55 15.18
C ASP A 38 13.28 -17.53 16.63
N LEU A 39 14.19 -17.39 17.61
CA LEU A 39 13.82 -17.30 19.02
C LEU A 39 12.86 -16.14 19.30
N LEU A 40 13.12 -14.97 18.69
CA LEU A 40 12.27 -13.79 18.87
C LEU A 40 10.86 -14.04 18.36
N ILE A 41 10.72 -14.48 17.11
CA ILE A 41 9.42 -14.73 16.49
C ILE A 41 8.70 -15.87 17.20
N ASP A 42 9.36 -17.00 17.41
CA ASP A 42 8.75 -18.17 18.04
C ASP A 42 8.25 -17.85 19.45
N THR A 43 8.97 -17.03 20.22
CA THR A 43 8.49 -16.62 21.55
C THR A 43 7.23 -15.75 21.47
N PHE A 44 7.11 -14.84 20.49
CA PHE A 44 5.85 -14.12 20.27
C PHE A 44 4.72 -15.06 19.82
N LEU A 45 5.02 -16.04 18.96
CA LEU A 45 4.04 -17.01 18.49
C LEU A 45 3.56 -17.96 19.60
N ASP A 46 4.46 -18.40 20.49
CA ASP A 46 4.17 -19.20 21.69
C ASP A 46 3.17 -18.47 22.61
N HIS A 47 3.21 -17.14 22.63
CA HIS A 47 2.27 -16.26 23.34
C HIS A 47 1.08 -15.80 22.46
N ASN A 48 0.75 -16.59 21.44
CA ASN A 48 -0.43 -16.41 20.58
C ASN A 48 -0.46 -15.05 19.84
N CYS A 49 0.67 -14.34 19.75
CA CYS A 49 0.75 -13.10 18.98
C CYS A 49 0.76 -13.41 17.49
N THR A 50 0.32 -12.44 16.68
CA THR A 50 0.54 -12.45 15.24
C THR A 50 1.48 -11.33 14.86
N ILE A 51 2.62 -11.65 14.26
CA ILE A 51 3.62 -10.67 13.83
C ILE A 51 3.40 -10.37 12.35
N MET A 52 3.35 -9.08 12.00
CA MET A 52 3.32 -8.62 10.61
C MET A 52 4.37 -7.54 10.35
N GLY A 53 4.77 -7.38 9.10
CA GLY A 53 5.69 -6.32 8.70
C GLY A 53 5.69 -6.08 7.19
N PRO A 54 6.15 -4.89 6.75
CA PRO A 54 6.24 -4.59 5.33
C PRO A 54 7.27 -5.51 4.67
N THR A 55 6.92 -6.04 3.50
CA THR A 55 7.82 -6.84 2.66
C THR A 55 7.76 -6.32 1.23
N HIS A 56 7.86 -5.01 1.05
CA HIS A 56 7.77 -4.37 -0.27
C HIS A 56 8.77 -4.96 -1.26
N SER A 57 8.47 -4.89 -2.55
CA SER A 57 9.31 -5.47 -3.61
C SER A 57 9.37 -4.58 -4.83
N TRP A 58 10.32 -3.64 -4.84
CA TRP A 58 10.48 -2.70 -5.95
C TRP A 58 11.02 -3.33 -7.24
N ASN A 59 11.44 -4.61 -7.23
CA ASN A 59 11.86 -5.35 -8.44
C ASN A 59 10.75 -5.51 -9.49
N PHE A 60 9.49 -5.39 -9.06
CA PHE A 60 8.31 -5.48 -9.93
C PHE A 60 7.87 -4.11 -10.45
N LEU A 61 8.51 -3.02 -10.01
CA LEU A 61 8.31 -1.68 -10.54
C LEU A 61 8.85 -1.63 -11.97
N LEU A 62 8.04 -1.10 -12.89
CA LEU A 62 8.51 -0.76 -14.23
C LEU A 62 9.21 0.59 -14.18
N ASN A 63 10.51 0.61 -14.46
CA ASN A 63 11.26 1.85 -14.55
C ASN A 63 11.12 2.49 -15.95
N ALA A 64 11.31 3.81 -15.99
CA ALA A 64 11.23 4.57 -17.22
C ALA A 64 12.38 4.30 -18.19
N GLU A 65 13.51 3.77 -17.71
CA GLU A 65 14.70 3.58 -18.53
C GLU A 65 14.68 2.24 -19.30
N GLU A 66 14.13 1.17 -18.72
CA GLU A 66 14.05 -0.16 -19.37
C GLU A 66 12.98 -0.25 -20.45
N ASN A 67 11.92 0.59 -20.39
CA ASN A 67 10.80 0.55 -21.35
C ASN A 67 10.38 1.92 -21.90
N ARG A 68 11.16 2.99 -21.68
CA ARG A 68 10.76 4.38 -22.00
C ARG A 68 9.37 4.77 -21.46
N ILE A 69 8.91 4.12 -20.39
CA ILE A 69 7.67 4.46 -19.69
C ILE A 69 7.97 5.61 -18.73
N LEU A 70 7.84 6.84 -19.20
CA LEU A 70 8.08 8.01 -18.39
C LEU A 70 7.06 8.08 -17.26
N PHE A 71 7.50 7.77 -16.06
CA PHE A 71 6.90 8.36 -14.88
C PHE A 71 7.64 9.62 -14.47
N ASN A 72 6.80 10.56 -14.07
CA ASN A 72 6.89 11.83 -13.34
C ASN A 72 8.09 12.13 -12.41
N ASN A 73 9.23 11.44 -12.50
CA ASN A 73 10.40 11.71 -11.67
C ASN A 73 11.30 12.86 -12.19
N LYS A 74 10.92 13.52 -13.30
CA LYS A 74 11.42 14.84 -13.70
C LYS A 74 10.30 15.54 -14.47
N LEU A 75 9.77 16.64 -13.94
CA LEU A 75 8.91 17.59 -14.65
C LEU A 75 9.21 17.64 -16.16
N LYS A 76 8.37 16.99 -16.96
CA LYS A 76 8.04 17.39 -18.33
C LYS A 76 6.59 17.01 -18.54
N SER A 77 5.80 18.02 -18.87
CA SER A 77 4.36 18.02 -19.07
C SER A 77 3.85 16.78 -19.81
N PHE A 78 2.64 16.38 -19.46
CA PHE A 78 1.84 15.30 -20.05
C PHE A 78 1.57 15.45 -21.56
N SER A 79 2.08 16.50 -22.20
CA SER A 79 1.68 16.95 -23.54
C SER A 79 2.56 16.45 -24.69
N GLU A 80 3.69 15.76 -24.45
CA GLU A 80 4.67 15.50 -25.53
C GLU A 80 5.20 14.09 -25.68
N ARG A 81 4.78 13.11 -24.87
CA ARG A 81 5.35 11.75 -24.99
C ARG A 81 4.26 10.69 -25.09
N GLU A 82 3.97 10.35 -26.35
CA GLU A 82 3.20 9.18 -26.73
C GLU A 82 3.80 7.95 -26.06
N TRP A 83 2.92 7.16 -25.48
CA TRP A 83 3.23 5.85 -24.97
C TRP A 83 3.64 4.96 -26.14
N ASP A 84 4.91 4.56 -26.22
CA ASP A 84 5.29 3.48 -27.11
C ASP A 84 4.94 2.14 -26.46
N PHE A 85 3.66 1.78 -26.49
CA PHE A 85 3.17 0.49 -26.00
C PHE A 85 3.85 -0.69 -26.73
N GLN A 86 4.48 -0.47 -27.89
CA GLN A 86 5.20 -1.51 -28.62
C GLN A 86 6.63 -1.73 -28.09
N ALA A 87 7.20 -0.77 -27.36
CA ALA A 87 8.52 -0.89 -26.73
C ALA A 87 8.50 -1.61 -25.38
N ILE A 88 7.33 -1.93 -24.83
CA ILE A 88 7.21 -2.66 -23.57
C ILE A 88 7.66 -4.10 -23.79
N LYS A 89 8.75 -4.48 -23.12
CA LYS A 89 9.26 -5.84 -23.17
C LYS A 89 8.20 -6.80 -22.62
N LYS A 90 7.94 -7.89 -23.34
CA LYS A 90 7.12 -9.00 -22.84
C LYS A 90 7.72 -9.57 -21.56
N TYR A 91 6.91 -9.60 -20.51
CA TYR A 91 7.24 -10.24 -19.24
C TYR A 91 6.63 -11.64 -19.22
N SER A 92 7.40 -12.62 -18.75
CA SER A 92 6.89 -13.95 -18.49
C SER A 92 6.15 -13.99 -17.15
N SER A 93 5.38 -15.04 -16.89
CA SER A 93 4.77 -15.27 -15.58
C SER A 93 5.77 -15.34 -14.43
N GLU A 94 7.04 -15.67 -14.72
CA GLU A 94 8.14 -15.73 -13.74
C GLU A 94 8.64 -14.33 -13.34
N ASP A 95 8.41 -13.33 -14.19
CA ASP A 95 8.73 -11.92 -13.93
C ASP A 95 7.64 -11.21 -13.12
N LEU A 96 6.52 -11.88 -12.85
CA LEU A 96 5.38 -11.34 -12.11
C LEU A 96 5.52 -11.60 -10.62
N PHE A 97 4.93 -10.70 -9.83
CA PHE A 97 4.86 -10.92 -8.40
C PHE A 97 3.97 -12.11 -8.07
N HIS A 98 4.51 -13.03 -7.28
CA HIS A 98 3.74 -14.10 -6.64
C HIS A 98 3.90 -13.97 -5.13
N VAL A 99 2.85 -14.31 -4.38
CA VAL A 99 2.90 -14.31 -2.90
C VAL A 99 3.96 -15.27 -2.33
N SER A 100 4.40 -16.25 -3.14
CA SER A 100 5.50 -17.16 -2.84
C SER A 100 6.89 -16.52 -3.00
N TYR A 101 7.01 -15.36 -3.64
CA TYR A 101 8.29 -14.65 -3.82
C TYR A 101 8.95 -14.41 -2.47
N THR A 102 10.23 -14.74 -2.31
CA THR A 102 10.88 -14.83 -0.98
C THR A 102 11.77 -13.64 -0.63
N GLN A 103 11.79 -12.62 -1.49
CA GLN A 103 12.59 -11.41 -1.25
C GLN A 103 11.70 -10.23 -0.84
N ALA A 104 12.30 -9.34 -0.06
CA ALA A 104 11.82 -8.02 0.26
C ALA A 104 12.91 -7.00 -0.09
N ASP A 105 12.54 -5.75 -0.24
CA ASP A 105 13.47 -4.68 -0.54
C ASP A 105 14.52 -4.50 0.58
N LYS A 106 15.76 -4.20 0.20
CA LYS A 106 16.89 -4.06 1.13
C LYS A 106 16.73 -2.87 2.09
N GLU A 107 16.06 -1.80 1.67
CA GLU A 107 15.83 -0.61 2.50
C GLU A 107 14.89 -0.88 3.68
N LEU A 108 14.09 -1.94 3.61
CA LEU A 108 13.24 -2.40 4.71
C LEU A 108 14.00 -3.15 5.80
N GLY A 109 15.28 -3.47 5.57
CA GLY A 109 16.14 -4.14 6.53
C GLY A 109 15.97 -5.66 6.60
N PHE A 110 16.79 -6.28 7.44
CA PHE A 110 16.90 -7.74 7.54
C PHE A 110 15.63 -8.41 8.06
N PHE A 111 14.91 -7.78 9.00
CA PHE A 111 13.67 -8.32 9.55
C PHE A 111 12.61 -8.57 8.45
N SER A 112 12.41 -7.61 7.57
CA SER A 112 11.48 -7.71 6.43
C SER A 112 11.90 -8.81 5.45
N SER A 113 13.21 -8.93 5.19
CA SER A 113 13.76 -10.03 4.39
C SER A 113 13.59 -11.40 5.06
N TYR A 114 13.69 -11.46 6.38
CA TYR A 114 13.48 -12.67 7.16
C TYR A 114 12.01 -13.09 7.14
N LEU A 115 11.07 -12.17 7.38
CA LEU A 115 9.63 -12.42 7.24
C LEU A 115 9.29 -12.96 5.84
N ALA A 116 9.90 -12.39 4.79
CA ALA A 116 9.70 -12.85 3.42
C ALA A 116 10.30 -14.24 3.13
N ARG A 117 11.13 -14.81 4.00
CA ARG A 117 11.66 -16.18 3.83
C ARG A 117 11.07 -17.17 4.81
N HIS A 118 10.37 -16.69 5.82
CA HIS A 118 9.85 -17.54 6.88
C HIS A 118 8.84 -18.56 6.32
N PRO A 119 8.98 -19.86 6.62
CA PRO A 119 8.15 -20.92 6.02
C PRO A 119 6.67 -20.81 6.40
N ALA A 120 6.37 -20.32 7.61
CA ALA A 120 5.00 -20.15 8.09
C ALA A 120 4.33 -18.84 7.67
N ARG A 121 5.00 -18.00 6.86
CA ARG A 121 4.45 -16.69 6.49
C ARG A 121 3.20 -16.83 5.61
N LYS A 122 2.30 -15.86 5.75
CA LYS A 122 1.29 -15.51 4.75
C LYS A 122 1.68 -14.15 4.18
N ARG A 123 1.51 -13.93 2.87
CA ARG A 123 1.91 -12.69 2.19
C ARG A 123 0.74 -12.10 1.41
N SER A 124 0.54 -10.79 1.52
CA SER A 124 -0.51 -10.11 0.77
C SER A 124 -0.17 -10.02 -0.71
N ASN A 125 -1.18 -10.11 -1.55
CA ASN A 125 -1.01 -10.10 -3.01
C ASN A 125 -0.89 -8.68 -3.54
N ASN A 126 0.20 -7.97 -3.18
CA ASN A 126 0.52 -6.67 -3.77
C ASN A 126 1.97 -6.62 -4.30
N PRO A 127 2.17 -6.33 -5.60
CA PRO A 127 3.47 -6.43 -6.25
C PRO A 127 4.53 -5.47 -5.70
N LEU A 128 4.12 -4.30 -5.19
CA LEU A 128 5.05 -3.30 -4.66
C LEU A 128 4.99 -3.22 -3.13
N GLY A 129 3.78 -3.22 -2.57
CA GLY A 129 3.49 -2.95 -1.16
C GLY A 129 3.08 -4.16 -0.34
N SER A 130 3.47 -5.38 -0.71
CA SER A 130 3.10 -6.56 0.07
C SER A 130 3.59 -6.53 1.52
N PHE A 131 2.80 -7.11 2.42
CA PHE A 131 3.16 -7.40 3.80
C PHE A 131 3.22 -8.90 4.00
N CYS A 132 4.08 -9.34 4.92
CA CYS A 132 4.03 -10.71 5.45
C CYS A 132 3.49 -10.69 6.88
N ALA A 133 2.76 -11.73 7.24
CA ALA A 133 2.31 -12.00 8.59
C ALA A 133 2.57 -13.46 8.97
N ILE A 134 2.82 -13.72 10.25
CA ILE A 134 3.04 -15.05 10.84
C ILE A 134 2.26 -15.11 12.15
N GLY A 135 1.53 -16.19 12.37
CA GLY A 135 0.75 -16.43 13.59
C GLY A 135 -0.75 -16.61 13.34
N PRO A 136 -1.56 -16.70 14.42
CA PRO A 136 -2.95 -17.13 14.36
C PRO A 136 -3.86 -16.31 13.42
N LYS A 137 -3.60 -14.99 13.28
CA LYS A 137 -4.39 -14.09 12.42
C LYS A 137 -3.71 -13.77 11.09
N ALA A 138 -2.61 -14.44 10.74
CA ALA A 138 -1.81 -14.07 9.58
C ALA A 138 -2.61 -14.09 8.27
N GLU A 139 -3.44 -15.12 8.09
CA GLU A 139 -4.28 -15.26 6.90
C GLU A 139 -5.35 -14.17 6.82
N GLU A 140 -6.03 -13.87 7.92
CA GLU A 140 -7.00 -12.77 8.01
C GLU A 140 -6.37 -11.41 7.65
N ILE A 141 -5.14 -11.16 8.11
CA ILE A 141 -4.43 -9.89 7.90
C ILE A 141 -4.07 -9.67 6.43
N VAL A 142 -3.59 -10.71 5.74
CA VAL A 142 -3.11 -10.57 4.35
C VAL A 142 -4.18 -10.88 3.32
N TRP A 143 -5.34 -11.40 3.74
CA TRP A 143 -6.46 -11.70 2.89
C TRP A 143 -7.17 -10.43 2.42
N GLY A 144 -7.47 -10.36 1.12
CA GLY A 144 -8.27 -9.28 0.56
C GLY A 144 -7.81 -8.87 -0.83
N GLU A 145 -8.39 -7.77 -1.31
CA GLU A 145 -8.04 -7.16 -2.58
C GLU A 145 -6.60 -6.66 -2.62
N ASN A 146 -6.04 -6.54 -3.83
CA ASN A 146 -4.69 -6.04 -4.09
C ASN A 146 -4.57 -4.53 -3.84
N HIS A 147 -4.82 -4.12 -2.60
CA HIS A 147 -4.76 -2.75 -2.16
C HIS A 147 -3.53 -2.55 -1.27
N PHE A 148 -2.70 -1.55 -1.60
CA PHE A 148 -1.34 -1.39 -1.06
C PHE A 148 -1.26 -1.40 0.48
N TYR A 149 -2.18 -0.72 1.17
CA TYR A 149 -2.21 -0.65 2.64
C TYR A 149 -3.25 -1.55 3.32
N GLN A 150 -3.86 -2.51 2.61
CA GLN A 150 -4.93 -3.34 3.17
C GLN A 150 -4.54 -4.03 4.50
N PRO A 151 -3.34 -4.60 4.67
CA PRO A 151 -2.95 -5.23 5.93
C PRO A 151 -2.90 -4.26 7.12
N LEU A 152 -2.60 -2.98 6.87
CA LEU A 152 -2.59 -1.93 7.90
C LEU A 152 -4.00 -1.48 8.27
N LYS A 153 -4.94 -1.47 7.31
CA LYS A 153 -6.36 -1.27 7.61
C LYS A 153 -6.87 -2.39 8.52
N LYS A 154 -6.47 -3.64 8.23
CA LYS A 154 -6.81 -4.80 9.08
C LYS A 154 -6.19 -4.72 10.47
N LEU A 155 -4.96 -4.23 10.59
CA LEU A 155 -4.33 -3.95 11.89
C LEU A 155 -5.18 -3.00 12.75
N VAL A 156 -5.72 -1.93 12.17
CA VAL A 156 -6.60 -0.98 12.88
C VAL A 156 -7.93 -1.63 13.29
N GLU A 157 -8.56 -2.38 12.38
CA GLU A 157 -9.80 -3.12 12.65
C GLU A 157 -9.62 -4.07 13.84
N LEU A 158 -8.52 -4.82 13.86
CA LEU A 158 -8.17 -5.79 14.90
C LEU A 158 -7.68 -5.15 16.20
N ASN A 159 -7.65 -3.82 16.27
CA ASN A 159 -7.12 -3.06 17.41
C ASN A 159 -5.67 -3.47 17.75
N GLY A 160 -4.88 -3.79 16.73
CA GLY A 160 -3.50 -4.23 16.87
C GLY A 160 -2.57 -3.10 17.28
N LYS A 161 -1.30 -3.44 17.54
CA LYS A 161 -0.26 -2.51 17.98
C LYS A 161 0.85 -2.41 16.93
N VAL A 162 1.46 -1.23 16.83
CA VAL A 162 2.71 -1.01 16.10
C VAL A 162 3.87 -1.06 17.10
N LEU A 163 4.89 -1.85 16.78
CA LEU A 163 6.15 -1.90 17.51
C LEU A 163 7.24 -1.25 16.66
N LEU A 164 7.79 -0.13 17.14
CA LEU A 164 8.95 0.53 16.56
C LEU A 164 10.18 0.18 17.41
N ILE A 165 10.99 -0.76 16.94
CA ILE A 165 12.14 -1.30 17.67
C ILE A 165 13.43 -0.69 17.11
N GLY A 166 14.06 0.20 17.87
CA GLY A 166 15.27 0.91 17.45
C GLY A 166 15.07 1.85 16.26
N VAL A 167 13.82 2.19 15.96
CA VAL A 167 13.43 3.13 14.90
C VAL A 167 12.40 4.11 15.44
N ASP A 168 12.26 5.24 14.77
CA ASP A 168 11.30 6.28 15.13
C ASP A 168 10.12 6.29 14.14
N ILE A 169 9.15 7.19 14.35
CA ILE A 169 7.86 7.21 13.66
C ILE A 169 7.98 7.39 12.13
N GLU A 170 9.11 7.88 11.61
CA GLU A 170 9.44 7.91 10.19
C GLU A 170 9.44 6.52 9.52
N LYS A 171 9.53 5.45 10.30
CA LYS A 171 9.43 4.06 9.82
C LYS A 171 8.04 3.45 9.99
N MET A 172 7.09 4.15 10.61
CA MET A 172 5.72 3.66 10.82
C MET A 172 4.91 3.73 9.52
N THR A 173 4.81 2.61 8.79
CA THR A 173 4.08 2.55 7.51
C THR A 173 2.57 2.79 7.69
N LEU A 174 2.01 2.51 8.88
CA LEU A 174 0.60 2.80 9.23
C LEU A 174 0.19 4.25 8.91
N ILE A 175 1.08 5.22 9.11
CA ILE A 175 0.79 6.64 8.83
C ILE A 175 0.42 6.85 7.36
N HIS A 176 1.03 6.13 6.42
CA HIS A 176 0.64 6.24 5.02
C HIS A 176 -0.78 5.70 4.75
N SER A 177 -1.18 4.61 5.41
CA SER A 177 -2.54 4.10 5.32
C SER A 177 -3.57 5.13 5.83
N ILE A 178 -3.21 5.88 6.87
CA ILE A 178 -4.09 6.92 7.43
C ILE A 178 -4.12 8.13 6.49
N LYS A 179 -2.99 8.52 5.89
CA LYS A 179 -2.96 9.57 4.85
C LYS A 179 -3.87 9.24 3.67
N GLU A 180 -3.81 8.00 3.17
CA GLU A 180 -4.72 7.53 2.13
C GLU A 180 -6.18 7.66 2.57
N LYS A 181 -6.51 7.19 3.78
CA LYS A 181 -7.86 7.34 4.36
C LYS A 181 -8.29 8.80 4.54
N ALA A 182 -7.33 9.70 4.78
CA ALA A 182 -7.55 11.14 4.87
C ALA A 182 -7.78 11.82 3.50
N GLY A 183 -7.62 11.07 2.40
CA GLY A 183 -7.78 11.57 1.03
C GLY A 183 -6.48 12.07 0.39
N SER A 184 -5.31 11.82 0.99
CA SER A 184 -4.03 12.13 0.32
C SER A 184 -3.90 11.33 -0.98
N HIS A 185 -3.36 11.99 -2.01
CA HIS A 185 -3.09 11.35 -3.29
C HIS A 185 -2.06 10.22 -3.14
N MET A 186 -2.43 9.04 -3.64
CA MET A 186 -1.54 7.90 -3.71
C MET A 186 -0.66 8.02 -4.95
N LEU A 187 0.63 7.70 -4.79
CA LEU A 187 1.57 7.72 -5.89
C LEU A 187 1.31 6.50 -6.78
N MET A 188 0.76 6.71 -7.98
CA MET A 188 0.52 5.59 -8.89
C MET A 188 1.83 5.11 -9.50
N ARG A 189 1.98 3.80 -9.65
CA ARG A 189 3.17 3.13 -10.17
C ARG A 189 2.79 2.02 -11.15
N TRP A 190 3.61 1.87 -12.19
CA TRP A 190 3.45 0.80 -13.17
C TRP A 190 4.19 -0.43 -12.68
N VAL A 191 3.54 -1.58 -12.79
CA VAL A 191 4.13 -2.86 -12.43
C VAL A 191 4.12 -3.82 -13.60
N LYS A 192 5.07 -4.75 -13.56
CA LYS A 192 5.09 -5.91 -14.45
C LYS A 192 3.80 -6.70 -14.20
N SER A 193 2.98 -6.82 -15.25
CA SER A 193 1.75 -7.61 -15.26
C SER A 193 1.80 -8.52 -16.51
N GLY A 194 1.13 -9.66 -16.44
CA GLY A 194 1.15 -10.67 -17.51
C GLY A 194 0.60 -10.12 -18.83
N ASP A 195 0.91 -10.79 -19.93
CA ASP A 195 0.29 -10.60 -21.25
C ASP A 195 0.42 -9.21 -21.90
N ASN A 196 1.51 -8.47 -21.62
CA ASN A 196 1.72 -7.09 -22.06
C ASN A 196 0.69 -6.09 -21.49
N GLU A 197 -0.13 -6.50 -20.53
CA GLU A 197 -1.01 -5.57 -19.84
C GLU A 197 -0.21 -4.84 -18.77
N LEU A 198 -0.23 -3.51 -18.84
CA LEU A 198 0.31 -2.70 -17.77
C LEU A 198 -0.74 -2.56 -16.68
N SER A 199 -0.37 -2.89 -15.45
CA SER A 199 -1.19 -2.65 -14.28
C SER A 199 -0.66 -1.46 -13.48
N TRP A 200 -1.57 -0.60 -13.03
CA TRP A 200 -1.23 0.43 -12.07
C TRP A 200 -1.53 -0.08 -10.67
N VAL A 201 -0.62 0.19 -9.75
CA VAL A 201 -0.88 0.02 -8.32
C VAL A 201 -0.57 1.32 -7.61
N ALA A 202 -1.29 1.57 -6.52
CA ALA A 202 -0.87 2.55 -5.54
C ALA A 202 0.55 2.20 -5.04
N GLY A 203 1.36 3.21 -4.76
CA GLY A 203 2.72 3.11 -4.29
C GLY A 203 2.93 3.94 -3.03
N GLY A 204 3.92 3.55 -2.24
CA GLY A 204 4.30 4.28 -1.04
C GLY A 204 4.88 5.67 -1.34
N GLY A 205 4.64 6.61 -0.43
CA GLY A 205 5.18 7.97 -0.50
C GLY A 205 6.40 8.19 0.40
N CYS A 206 6.86 9.44 0.46
CA CYS A 206 7.91 9.85 1.40
C CYS A 206 7.41 9.78 2.85
N SER A 207 8.24 9.23 3.75
CA SER A 207 7.98 9.16 5.19
C SER A 207 8.89 10.08 6.03
N ALA A 208 9.87 10.75 5.41
CA ALA A 208 10.85 11.57 6.13
C ALA A 208 10.22 12.80 6.84
N GLY A 209 9.03 13.22 6.41
CA GLY A 209 8.26 14.27 7.08
C GLY A 209 7.54 13.80 8.35
N PHE A 210 7.43 12.49 8.62
CA PHE A 210 6.59 11.97 9.71
C PHE A 210 7.03 12.44 11.09
N LYS A 211 8.30 12.83 11.29
CA LYS A 211 8.77 13.49 12.52
C LYS A 211 7.92 14.71 12.93
N LYS A 212 7.27 15.39 11.98
CA LYS A 212 6.35 16.51 12.24
C LYS A 212 5.07 16.09 12.95
N LEU A 213 4.78 14.79 13.00
CA LEU A 213 3.62 14.21 13.67
C LEU A 213 3.87 13.85 15.14
N LYS A 214 5.11 13.94 15.63
CA LYS A 214 5.45 13.68 17.04
C LYS A 214 4.54 14.42 18.04
N PRO A 215 4.18 15.70 17.85
CA PRO A 215 3.28 16.41 18.76
C PRO A 215 1.90 15.75 18.93
N TYR A 216 1.41 15.00 17.94
CA TYR A 216 0.12 14.31 18.00
C TYR A 216 0.23 12.88 18.57
N LEU A 217 1.42 12.28 18.53
CA LEU A 217 1.64 10.87 18.89
C LEU A 217 2.37 10.66 20.22
N HIS A 218 3.13 11.64 20.71
CA HIS A 218 4.05 11.47 21.84
C HIS A 218 3.39 10.98 23.14
N LYS A 219 2.08 11.20 23.33
CA LYS A 219 1.34 10.71 24.51
C LYS A 219 0.69 9.34 24.32
N LEU A 220 0.64 8.83 23.09
CA LEU A 220 0.02 7.55 22.76
C LEU A 220 1.01 6.39 22.84
N ALA A 221 2.31 6.69 22.71
CA ALA A 221 3.36 5.69 22.75
C ALA A 221 3.77 5.36 24.18
N SER A 222 3.71 4.08 24.55
CA SER A 222 4.51 3.59 25.67
C SER A 222 5.93 3.31 25.18
N GLU A 223 6.93 3.79 25.90
CA GLU A 223 8.34 3.49 25.63
C GLU A 223 8.88 2.49 26.65
N THR A 224 9.60 1.49 26.17
CA THR A 224 10.26 0.46 26.98
C THR A 224 11.54 0.01 26.26
N THR A 225 12.19 -1.05 26.74
CA THR A 225 13.39 -1.63 26.14
C THR A 225 13.22 -3.11 25.84
N LEU A 226 13.87 -3.58 24.78
CA LEU A 226 14.06 -5.00 24.48
C LEU A 226 15.50 -5.20 24.00
N GLY A 227 16.26 -5.99 24.76
CA GLY A 227 17.71 -6.06 24.56
C GLY A 227 18.34 -4.68 24.73
N GLN A 228 19.07 -4.21 23.71
CA GLN A 228 19.67 -2.87 23.69
C GLN A 228 18.78 -1.81 22.99
N ALA A 229 17.61 -2.21 22.47
CA ALA A 229 16.76 -1.33 21.69
C ALA A 229 15.74 -0.60 22.56
N THR A 230 15.55 0.69 22.33
CA THR A 230 14.31 1.37 22.71
C THR A 230 13.17 0.85 21.83
N VAL A 231 12.03 0.53 22.44
CA VAL A 231 10.82 0.10 21.76
C VAL A 231 9.69 1.07 22.06
N LYS A 232 9.07 1.61 21.01
CA LYS A 232 7.79 2.33 21.11
C LYS A 232 6.67 1.37 20.75
N ILE A 233 5.67 1.27 21.62
CA ILE A 233 4.48 0.45 21.41
C ILE A 233 3.29 1.39 21.35
N ILE A 234 2.52 1.32 20.26
CA ILE A 234 1.45 2.28 19.98
C ILE A 234 0.25 1.52 19.41
N ASN A 235 -0.95 1.75 19.94
CA ASN A 235 -2.17 1.14 19.40
C ASN A 235 -2.52 1.74 18.03
N ALA A 236 -2.73 0.90 17.02
CA ALA A 236 -2.96 1.34 15.64
C ALA A 236 -4.23 2.18 15.48
N ARG A 237 -5.30 1.84 16.22
CA ARG A 237 -6.56 2.57 16.21
C ARG A 237 -6.42 3.94 16.85
N GLU A 238 -5.67 4.05 17.94
CA GLU A 238 -5.40 5.34 18.59
C GLU A 238 -4.58 6.26 17.68
N VAL A 239 -3.58 5.72 16.96
CA VAL A 239 -2.82 6.47 15.95
C VAL A 239 -3.77 7.00 14.86
N GLU A 240 -4.64 6.14 14.33
CA GLU A 240 -5.62 6.57 13.31
C GLU A 240 -6.54 7.68 13.84
N GLN A 241 -7.10 7.51 15.04
CA GLN A 241 -7.99 8.49 15.66
C GLN A 241 -7.31 9.84 15.89
N ALA A 242 -6.04 9.84 16.29
CA ALA A 242 -5.29 11.06 16.53
C ALA A 242 -4.88 11.78 15.23
N LEU A 243 -4.48 11.02 14.21
CA LEU A 243 -3.91 11.60 12.98
C LEU A 243 -4.95 11.90 11.90
N LEU A 244 -6.00 11.09 11.76
CA LEU A 244 -6.96 11.24 10.66
C LEU A 244 -7.58 12.65 10.60
N PRO A 245 -8.06 13.27 11.70
CA PRO A 245 -8.63 14.62 11.65
C PRO A 245 -7.60 15.73 11.37
N VAL A 246 -6.32 15.48 11.62
CA VAL A 246 -5.22 16.41 11.33
C VAL A 246 -4.89 16.34 9.84
N LEU A 247 -4.72 15.12 9.32
CA LEU A 247 -4.39 14.87 7.93
C LEU A 247 -5.52 15.27 6.97
N GLN A 248 -6.79 15.15 7.39
CA GLN A 248 -7.96 15.61 6.63
C GLN A 248 -8.07 17.14 6.53
N ARG A 249 -7.45 17.89 7.45
CA ARG A 249 -7.40 19.36 7.37
C ARG A 249 -6.27 19.86 6.48
N GLU A 250 -5.22 19.06 6.32
CA GLU A 250 -3.99 19.40 5.59
C GLU A 250 -3.69 18.40 4.46
N VAL A 251 -4.73 18.02 3.71
CA VAL A 251 -4.70 16.95 2.69
C VAL A 251 -3.63 17.17 1.61
N SER A 252 -3.27 18.42 1.33
CA SER A 252 -2.47 18.81 0.18
C SER A 252 -1.05 18.21 0.17
N ASN A 253 -0.39 18.07 1.32
CA ASN A 253 0.89 17.33 1.39
C ASN A 253 1.39 17.05 2.81
N PHE A 254 0.63 17.38 3.86
CA PHE A 254 1.16 17.23 5.22
C PHE A 254 1.24 15.73 5.61
N PRO A 255 2.31 15.30 6.30
CA PRO A 255 3.56 16.00 6.58
C PRO A 255 4.62 15.80 5.47
N ALA A 256 4.87 16.83 4.66
CA ALA A 256 5.96 16.81 3.70
C ALA A 256 7.33 16.82 4.41
N CYS A 257 8.35 16.23 3.80
CA CYS A 257 9.72 16.36 4.31
C CYS A 257 10.27 17.79 4.13
N ASP A 258 11.42 18.08 4.75
CA ASP A 258 12.05 19.40 4.67
C ASP A 258 12.88 19.61 3.39
N ASP A 259 13.12 18.53 2.64
CA ASP A 259 13.79 18.58 1.34
C ASP A 259 12.81 19.08 0.26
N SER A 260 13.01 20.31 -0.19
CA SER A 260 12.23 20.95 -1.26
C SER A 260 12.45 20.29 -2.63
N SER A 261 13.51 19.51 -2.81
CA SER A 261 13.80 18.74 -4.02
C SER A 261 13.26 17.30 -3.99
N CYS A 262 12.60 16.90 -2.90
CA CYS A 262 12.06 15.55 -2.75
C CYS A 262 10.96 15.27 -3.78
N ILE A 263 11.31 14.46 -4.77
CA ILE A 263 10.44 14.11 -5.89
C ILE A 263 9.14 13.45 -5.38
N LEU A 264 9.21 12.56 -4.40
CA LEU A 264 8.00 11.90 -3.85
C LEU A 264 7.03 12.90 -3.19
N CYS A 265 7.55 13.93 -2.50
CA CYS A 265 6.72 14.98 -1.90
C CYS A 265 6.16 15.94 -2.97
N GLN A 266 6.92 16.21 -4.03
CA GLN A 266 6.45 17.01 -5.15
C GLN A 266 5.37 16.27 -5.96
N GLU A 267 5.57 14.98 -6.23
CA GLU A 267 4.57 14.15 -6.92
C GLU A 267 3.27 14.04 -6.12
N ALA A 268 3.34 13.95 -4.79
CA ALA A 268 2.16 13.92 -3.94
C ALA A 268 1.30 15.19 -4.01
N LEU A 269 1.90 16.33 -4.42
CA LEU A 269 1.20 17.59 -4.68
C LEU A 269 0.63 17.68 -6.10
N THR A 270 1.19 16.91 -7.05
CA THR A 270 0.66 16.89 -8.40
C THR A 270 -0.62 16.06 -8.38
N ASP A 271 -1.74 16.67 -8.75
CA ASP A 271 -3.00 15.97 -9.02
C ASP A 271 -2.80 15.15 -10.30
N PHE A 272 -1.97 14.11 -10.23
CA PHE A 272 -1.80 13.13 -11.30
C PHE A 272 -3.02 12.23 -11.27
N ARG A 273 -4.12 12.80 -11.71
CA ARG A 273 -5.22 12.09 -12.32
C ARG A 273 -4.69 11.74 -13.70
N PRO A 274 -4.68 10.47 -14.13
CA PRO A 274 -4.53 10.20 -15.55
C PRO A 274 -5.47 11.17 -16.28
N ALA A 275 -5.03 11.84 -17.35
CA ALA A 275 -5.88 12.78 -18.12
C ALA A 275 -7.18 12.15 -18.68
N ASN A 276 -7.40 10.86 -18.38
CA ASN A 276 -8.58 10.06 -18.60
C ASN A 276 -9.41 9.84 -17.33
N GLU A 277 -9.35 10.73 -16.34
CA GLU A 277 -10.41 10.90 -15.34
C GLU A 277 -11.69 11.41 -16.04
N LYS A 278 -12.25 10.52 -16.85
CA LYS A 278 -13.53 10.71 -17.46
C LYS A 278 -14.55 10.29 -16.41
N GLU A 279 -15.39 11.23 -16.01
CA GLU A 279 -16.58 10.91 -15.22
C GLU A 279 -17.38 9.84 -15.97
N PHE A 280 -17.71 8.74 -15.31
CA PHE A 280 -18.51 7.68 -15.89
C PHE A 280 -19.96 7.91 -15.49
N TYR A 281 -20.82 7.99 -16.49
CA TYR A 281 -22.25 8.15 -16.30
C TYR A 281 -22.94 6.89 -16.83
N VAL A 282 -23.88 6.36 -16.05
CA VAL A 282 -24.81 5.34 -16.51
C VAL A 282 -26.01 6.06 -17.10
N PHE A 283 -26.38 5.69 -18.31
CA PHE A 283 -27.57 6.21 -18.98
C PHE A 283 -28.62 5.12 -19.12
N GLU A 284 -29.88 5.48 -18.90
CA GLU A 284 -31.04 4.64 -19.19
C GLU A 284 -31.82 5.22 -20.37
N ARG A 285 -32.43 4.34 -21.16
CA ARG A 285 -33.22 4.71 -22.34
C ARG A 285 -34.68 4.35 -22.12
N ALA A 286 -35.56 5.34 -22.26
CA ALA A 286 -36.99 5.15 -22.42
C ALA A 286 -37.39 5.65 -23.81
N ASP A 287 -37.87 4.74 -24.66
CA ASP A 287 -38.20 4.98 -26.08
C ASP A 287 -37.05 5.57 -26.91
N THR A 288 -37.05 6.89 -27.15
CA THR A 288 -36.03 7.62 -27.91
C THR A 288 -35.19 8.55 -27.04
N LEU A 289 -35.49 8.67 -25.75
CA LEU A 289 -34.82 9.58 -24.81
C LEU A 289 -33.81 8.83 -23.96
N TRP A 290 -32.62 9.40 -23.84
CA TRP A 290 -31.57 8.96 -22.90
C TRP A 290 -31.50 9.93 -21.73
N SER A 291 -31.45 9.40 -20.51
CA SER A 291 -31.26 10.20 -19.28
C SER A 291 -30.13 9.63 -18.44
N VAL A 292 -29.39 10.49 -17.74
CA VAL A 292 -28.40 10.06 -16.75
C VAL A 292 -29.13 9.40 -15.59
N ALA A 293 -28.92 8.10 -15.41
CA ALA A 293 -29.47 7.34 -14.30
C ALA A 293 -28.57 7.41 -13.06
N GLU A 294 -27.25 7.38 -13.26
CA GLU A 294 -26.29 7.38 -12.17
C GLU A 294 -24.97 8.04 -12.60
N LYS A 295 -24.33 8.78 -11.69
CA LYS A 295 -22.94 9.20 -11.82
C LYS A 295 -22.09 8.23 -11.02
N LEU A 296 -21.28 7.43 -11.69
CA LEU A 296 -20.36 6.52 -11.02
C LEU A 296 -19.13 7.32 -10.58
N GLN A 297 -18.92 7.40 -9.27
CA GLN A 297 -17.59 7.68 -8.74
C GLN A 297 -16.81 6.38 -8.84
N ARG A 298 -15.65 6.39 -9.51
CA ARG A 298 -14.78 5.22 -9.52
C ARG A 298 -14.21 5.05 -8.10
N SER A 299 -14.87 4.29 -7.24
CA SER A 299 -14.21 3.57 -6.15
C SER A 299 -13.40 2.46 -6.82
N PHE A 300 -12.10 2.73 -7.04
CA PHE A 300 -11.09 1.76 -7.51
C PHE A 300 -11.66 0.55 -8.28
N PHE A 301 -12.16 0.73 -9.51
CA PHE A 301 -12.82 -0.34 -10.29
C PHE A 301 -12.06 -1.66 -10.21
N HIS A 302 -12.75 -2.70 -9.73
CA HIS A 302 -12.44 -4.10 -9.99
C HIS A 302 -12.80 -4.42 -11.44
N LEU A 303 -11.88 -5.05 -12.18
CA LEU A 303 -12.06 -5.45 -13.58
C LEU A 303 -13.16 -6.51 -13.83
N ASN A 304 -13.98 -6.86 -12.83
CA ASN A 304 -14.92 -7.99 -12.89
C ASN A 304 -16.40 -7.65 -12.62
N GLU A 305 -16.78 -6.37 -12.53
CA GLU A 305 -18.21 -6.01 -12.40
C GLU A 305 -18.94 -6.13 -13.74
N ARG A 306 -19.95 -7.01 -13.82
CA ARG A 306 -20.83 -7.17 -14.99
C ARG A 306 -22.05 -6.26 -14.87
N TYR A 307 -22.18 -5.28 -15.76
CA TYR A 307 -23.23 -4.26 -15.73
C TYR A 307 -24.51 -4.60 -16.52
N GLY A 308 -24.81 -5.87 -16.80
CA GLY A 308 -26.05 -6.28 -17.48
C GLY A 308 -26.28 -5.54 -18.81
N ASN A 309 -27.49 -4.99 -19.01
CA ASN A 309 -27.86 -4.20 -20.22
C ASN A 309 -27.41 -2.73 -20.18
N ARG A 310 -26.55 -2.33 -19.23
CA ARG A 310 -26.09 -0.95 -19.07
C ARG A 310 -24.84 -0.70 -19.90
N VAL A 311 -24.73 0.50 -20.46
CA VAL A 311 -23.58 0.91 -21.30
C VAL A 311 -22.73 1.92 -20.52
N LEU A 312 -21.42 1.66 -20.44
CA LEU A 312 -20.43 2.59 -19.90
C LEU A 312 -19.87 3.45 -21.04
N ILE A 313 -19.99 4.77 -20.94
CA ILE A 313 -19.44 5.71 -21.92
C ILE A 313 -18.32 6.53 -21.25
N PRO A 314 -17.06 6.43 -21.72
CA PRO A 314 -15.97 7.29 -21.23
C PRO A 314 -16.14 8.73 -21.74
N GLY A 315 -16.42 9.68 -20.85
CA GLY A 315 -16.71 11.09 -21.20
C GLY A 315 -15.74 11.80 -22.16
N LYS A 316 -16.28 12.41 -23.22
CA LYS A 316 -16.57 13.85 -23.29
C LYS A 316 -18.09 13.92 -23.51
N ILE A 317 -18.77 14.93 -22.95
CA ILE A 317 -20.18 15.20 -23.30
C ILE A 317 -20.23 15.35 -24.83
N ILE A 318 -20.88 14.40 -25.50
CA ILE A 318 -21.15 14.49 -26.94
C ILE A 318 -22.44 15.28 -27.06
N ASP A 319 -22.40 16.44 -27.71
CA ASP A 319 -23.59 17.10 -28.20
C ASP A 319 -24.20 16.19 -29.28
N LEU A 320 -25.34 15.55 -28.99
CA LEU A 320 -25.85 14.39 -29.72
C LEU A 320 -26.58 14.73 -31.03
N ASP A 321 -26.33 15.88 -31.64
CA ASP A 321 -26.98 16.31 -32.89
C ASP A 321 -26.41 15.63 -34.16
N GLY A 322 -25.55 14.61 -34.04
CA GLY A 322 -24.80 14.08 -35.18
C GLY A 322 -24.60 12.56 -35.29
N ILE A 323 -25.28 11.70 -34.51
CA ILE A 323 -25.14 10.25 -34.68
C ILE A 323 -26.26 9.71 -35.59
N PRO A 324 -25.94 9.14 -36.77
CA PRO A 324 -26.94 8.50 -37.62
C PRO A 324 -27.55 7.28 -36.92
N THR A 325 -28.87 7.14 -37.07
CA THR A 325 -29.78 6.22 -36.38
C THR A 325 -29.60 4.72 -36.68
N ALA A 326 -28.41 4.25 -37.04
CA ALA A 326 -28.18 2.83 -37.29
C ALA A 326 -26.73 2.39 -37.01
N CYS A 327 -26.60 1.22 -36.38
CA CYS A 327 -25.39 0.40 -36.12
C CYS A 327 -24.56 0.80 -34.88
N SER A 328 -24.14 -0.07 -33.95
CA SER A 328 -24.22 -1.53 -33.70
C SER A 328 -23.75 -1.74 -32.24
N PRO A 329 -23.95 -2.89 -31.57
CA PRO A 329 -23.49 -3.11 -30.19
C PRO A 329 -21.97 -2.99 -30.13
N PHE A 330 -21.44 -2.14 -29.24
CA PHE A 330 -20.02 -2.15 -28.96
C PHE A 330 -19.68 -3.50 -28.33
N TYR A 331 -18.98 -4.33 -29.11
CA TYR A 331 -18.39 -5.57 -28.67
C TYR A 331 -17.45 -5.29 -27.49
N PHE A 332 -17.78 -5.85 -26.32
CA PHE A 332 -16.72 -6.35 -25.46
C PHE A 332 -15.99 -7.41 -26.27
N ARG A 333 -14.71 -7.19 -26.58
CA ARG A 333 -13.86 -8.31 -26.97
C ARG A 333 -13.66 -9.14 -25.70
N SER A 334 -14.52 -10.14 -25.54
CA SER A 334 -14.12 -11.38 -24.89
C SER A 334 -13.24 -12.16 -25.87
N ASP A 335 -12.26 -12.85 -25.28
CA ASP A 335 -11.62 -14.07 -25.76
C ASP A 335 -10.21 -13.96 -26.38
N ILE A 336 -9.35 -14.78 -25.77
CA ILE A 336 -8.05 -15.38 -26.17
C ILE A 336 -6.78 -14.66 -25.73
#